data_AF-R9P0E2-F1
#
_entry.id   AF-R9P0E2-F1
#
_cell.length_a   1.000
_cell.length_b   1.000
_cell.length_c   1.000
_cell.angle_alpha   90.00
_cell.angle_beta   90.00
_cell.angle_gamma   90.00
#
_symmetry.space_group_name_H-M   'P 1'
#
loop_
_entity.id
_entity.type
_entity.pdbx_description
1 polymer ?
#
loop_
_entity_poly.entity_id
_entity_poly.type
_entity_poly.pdbx_seq_one_letter_code
_entity_poly.pdbx_strand_id
1 'polypeptide(L)'
;MVATSVMNRSGSHHSNMDTPGQSSVRAASVNASSGPLLEPEHQDRRTLKLSVRLADTIRHFWDLGFTAFGGPGVHVVILRKRFVDKLAWIDETTFADLFSLGNALPGPGSTQLAFSIAVARNGTLAGLVAFLFWSLPGAAGMATLGAGVRKFPERLPPIVLGLLTGLNASAVGLIALAAFQLSNSSITDPVTRLLVLGSASFGICYHAPWMYPVLVFGGGLITLLYDFRHRIVQAVSSKIQRQSARSKDREQNRVDIQPDATQDIELEPVASNRRPSLDDATDKKQPGPAVQELPFQAGPSTAQTSLRQRTAHNVDRNRSNIAANGNTPESVAAADRRTPIMVLNRTVAIALFSGFITLVVAVVVTRSQLTSPPRTLDFFTDMMIAGVIIFGGGPVVIPLLRGYTVENGWVESRDFLLGFAILQAFPGPNFNFAAYLGVLSVPSNPALGAFIGWLGIFSPGLLLKLSLLPIYNTWRKHEVAKSALRGLNASATGLVFTAVWQLFLVGYIYTPARGAAVEATSQSGPLTSDPFWGVVASSAFVATQWFKSPPAVTIVAGAVAGLAWFGVVGAAGTERQLAFF
;
A
#
# COMPACT_ATOMS: atom_id res chain seq x y z
N MET A 1 36.80 30.54 57.90
CA MET A 1 38.22 30.59 58.33
C MET A 1 39.09 30.33 57.11
N VAL A 2 39.55 31.40 56.43
CA VAL A 2 40.95 31.87 56.41
C VAL A 2 41.87 30.82 55.75
N ALA A 3 42.10 30.90 54.44
CA ALA A 3 43.20 31.62 53.74
C ALA A 3 44.60 31.14 54.18
N THR A 4 45.44 30.57 53.28
CA THR A 4 46.65 31.15 52.66
C THR A 4 47.49 29.96 52.14
N SER A 5 48.46 30.01 51.21
CA SER A 5 49.02 30.96 50.24
C SER A 5 50.22 30.25 49.54
N VAL A 6 50.75 30.87 48.47
CA VAL A 6 52.12 30.79 47.91
C VAL A 6 52.36 29.72 46.81
N MET A 7 52.49 30.10 45.51
CA MET A 7 53.71 30.53 44.74
C MET A 7 54.72 29.37 44.54
N ASN A 8 55.34 29.10 43.38
CA ASN A 8 56.02 30.01 42.44
C ASN A 8 56.41 29.26 41.13
N ARG A 9 56.71 30.01 40.06
CA ARG A 9 57.18 29.58 38.73
C ARG A 9 58.71 29.39 38.64
N SER A 10 59.17 28.53 37.74
CA SER A 10 60.40 28.60 36.88
C SER A 10 60.46 27.28 36.07
N GLY A 11 60.68 27.14 34.76
CA GLY A 11 61.42 27.93 33.77
C GLY A 11 62.74 27.23 33.43
N SER A 12 62.85 26.54 32.28
CA SER A 12 64.02 26.52 31.36
C SER A 12 64.10 25.30 30.39
N HIS A 13 64.07 25.61 29.09
CA HIS A 13 64.93 25.18 27.97
C HIS A 13 65.29 23.72 27.58
N HIS A 14 65.37 23.57 26.24
CA HIS A 14 66.13 22.63 25.39
C HIS A 14 65.57 21.21 25.20
N SER A 15 65.80 20.49 24.09
CA SER A 15 65.81 20.68 22.63
C SER A 15 66.25 19.32 22.05
N ASN A 16 65.75 18.97 20.85
CA ASN A 16 66.20 17.92 19.92
C ASN A 16 65.77 16.44 20.09
N MET A 17 65.05 16.02 19.04
CA MET A 17 65.15 14.80 18.19
C MET A 17 65.96 13.59 18.70
N ASP A 18 65.35 12.39 18.68
CA ASP A 18 65.55 11.37 17.62
C ASP A 18 64.87 10.01 17.92
N THR A 19 63.95 9.60 17.02
CA THR A 19 63.65 8.23 16.48
C THR A 19 63.48 7.01 17.43
N PRO A 20 63.15 5.77 16.94
CA PRO A 20 61.77 5.28 16.99
C PRO A 20 61.60 3.89 17.65
N GLY A 21 60.41 3.65 18.21
CA GLY A 21 59.80 2.33 18.34
C GLY A 21 60.33 1.42 19.45
N GLN A 22 59.50 1.17 20.46
CA GLN A 22 59.11 -0.19 20.85
C GLN A 22 58.02 -0.17 21.92
N SER A 23 57.34 -1.30 21.94
CA SER A 23 56.06 -1.64 22.52
C SER A 23 55.91 -1.56 24.05
N SER A 24 54.63 -1.45 24.43
CA SER A 24 54.02 -1.82 25.71
C SER A 24 54.08 -0.76 26.81
N VAL A 25 52.92 -0.19 27.16
CA VAL A 25 52.22 -0.47 28.42
C VAL A 25 50.83 0.18 28.35
N ARG A 26 49.83 -0.58 28.81
CA ARG A 26 48.43 -0.22 29.05
C ARG A 26 48.22 1.24 29.48
N ALA A 27 47.29 1.92 28.81
CA ALA A 27 46.45 2.92 29.45
C ALA A 27 44.99 2.66 29.06
N ALA A 28 44.20 2.29 30.06
CA ALA A 28 42.75 2.28 29.97
C ALA A 28 42.27 3.71 29.69
N SER A 29 41.52 3.90 28.62
CA SER A 29 40.63 5.05 28.48
C SER A 29 39.24 4.54 28.16
N VAL A 30 38.46 4.41 29.23
CA VAL A 30 37.01 4.47 29.17
C VAL A 30 36.67 5.85 28.61
N ASN A 31 36.24 5.92 27.35
CA ASN A 31 35.53 7.08 26.83
C ASN A 31 34.16 6.63 26.36
N ALA A 32 33.19 6.84 27.24
CA ALA A 32 31.79 6.97 26.91
C ALA A 32 31.62 8.25 26.08
N SER A 33 31.39 8.09 24.77
CA SER A 33 30.84 9.15 23.93
C SER A 33 29.72 8.55 23.09
N SER A 34 28.51 8.72 23.63
CA SER A 34 27.21 8.50 22.99
C SER A 34 26.95 9.58 21.92
N GLY A 35 27.02 9.16 20.66
CA GLY A 35 26.59 9.85 19.45
C GLY A 35 26.51 8.82 18.32
N PRO A 36 25.61 8.96 17.32
CA PRO A 36 25.28 7.87 16.41
C PRO A 36 26.50 7.54 15.56
N LEU A 37 27.11 6.39 15.84
CA LEU A 37 28.04 5.74 14.93
C LEU A 37 27.24 5.43 13.66
N LEU A 38 27.39 6.28 12.65
CA LEU A 38 27.36 5.79 11.28
C LEU A 38 28.50 4.76 11.21
N GLU A 39 28.17 3.50 11.48
CA GLU A 39 29.08 2.37 11.27
C GLU A 39 29.69 2.50 9.87
N PRO A 40 30.99 2.19 9.72
CA PRO A 40 31.66 2.33 8.44
C PRO A 40 30.94 1.51 7.37
N GLU A 41 30.71 2.18 6.24
CA GLU A 41 30.24 1.71 4.94
C GLU A 41 29.88 0.21 4.82
N HIS A 42 28.59 -0.05 4.53
CA HIS A 42 28.12 -1.20 3.75
C HIS A 42 28.83 -2.56 3.97
N GLN A 43 29.19 -2.92 5.21
CA GLN A 43 29.58 -4.29 5.50
C GLN A 43 28.38 -5.20 5.23
N ASP A 44 28.56 -6.15 4.31
CA ASP A 44 27.56 -7.17 4.02
C ASP A 44 27.29 -7.98 5.29
N ARG A 45 26.18 -7.68 5.98
CA ARG A 45 25.76 -8.34 7.22
C ARG A 45 25.53 -9.84 7.04
N ARG A 46 25.56 -10.37 5.81
CA ARG A 46 25.63 -11.81 5.54
C ARG A 46 26.83 -12.47 6.19
N THR A 47 27.92 -11.73 6.38
CA THR A 47 29.16 -12.22 7.03
C THR A 47 29.03 -12.39 8.55
N LEU A 48 28.06 -11.73 9.17
CA LEU A 48 27.81 -11.86 10.61
C LEU A 48 27.16 -13.21 10.93
N LYS A 49 27.54 -13.78 12.09
CA LYS A 49 26.90 -14.98 12.64
C LYS A 49 25.39 -14.75 12.79
N LEU A 50 24.60 -15.78 12.47
CA LEU A 50 23.14 -15.73 12.56
C LEU A 50 22.67 -15.32 13.96
N SER A 51 23.31 -15.80 15.02
CA SER A 51 22.97 -15.45 16.41
C SER A 51 23.07 -13.95 16.68
N VAL A 52 24.10 -13.27 16.15
CA VAL A 52 24.28 -11.82 16.31
C VAL A 52 23.16 -11.06 15.61
N ARG A 53 22.80 -11.49 14.39
CA ARG A 53 21.69 -10.90 13.62
C ARG A 53 20.34 -11.08 14.32
N LEU A 54 20.10 -12.25 14.90
CA LEU A 54 18.88 -12.51 15.66
C LEU A 54 18.84 -11.70 16.95
N ALA A 55 19.93 -11.66 17.72
CA ALA A 55 20.01 -10.87 18.94
C ALA A 55 19.78 -9.37 18.68
N ASP A 56 20.36 -8.85 17.60
CA ASP A 56 20.14 -7.48 17.14
C ASP A 56 18.67 -7.22 16.78
N THR A 57 18.02 -8.15 16.08
CA THR A 57 16.58 -8.06 15.81
C THR A 57 15.75 -8.09 17.10
N ILE A 58 16.02 -9.02 18.02
CA ILE A 58 15.30 -9.10 19.30
C ILE A 58 15.43 -7.78 20.06
N ARG A 59 16.65 -7.25 20.18
CA ARG A 59 16.93 -6.01 20.92
C ARG A 59 16.11 -4.81 20.44
N HIS A 60 15.78 -4.74 19.15
CA HIS A 60 15.07 -3.60 18.55
C HIS A 60 13.58 -3.84 18.28
N PHE A 61 13.11 -5.09 18.39
CA PHE A 61 11.71 -5.48 18.18
C PHE A 61 10.96 -5.90 19.45
N TRP A 62 11.64 -6.31 20.53
CA TRP A 62 10.99 -6.91 21.70
C TRP A 62 9.90 -6.03 22.34
N ASP A 63 10.09 -4.72 22.35
CA ASP A 63 9.17 -3.75 22.96
C ASP A 63 8.03 -3.35 22.04
N LEU A 64 8.17 -3.54 20.72
CA LEU A 64 7.17 -3.09 19.75
C LEU A 64 5.82 -3.79 19.94
N GLY A 65 5.81 -5.07 20.28
CA GLY A 65 4.56 -5.80 20.57
C GLY A 65 3.81 -5.28 21.81
N PHE A 66 4.48 -4.54 22.69
CA PHE A 66 3.88 -3.96 23.90
C PHE A 66 3.60 -2.45 23.78
N THR A 67 4.25 -1.76 22.84
CA THR A 67 4.27 -0.29 22.78
C THR A 67 3.70 0.28 21.48
N ALA A 68 3.52 -0.52 20.43
CA ALA A 68 2.96 -0.07 19.17
C ALA A 68 1.43 0.04 19.25
N PHE A 69 0.93 1.11 19.87
CA PHE A 69 -0.50 1.42 19.90
C PHE A 69 -0.92 2.25 18.68
N GLY A 70 -2.21 2.22 18.37
CA GLY A 70 -2.83 3.14 17.41
C GLY A 70 -3.01 2.60 16.00
N GLY A 71 -2.76 1.31 15.78
CA GLY A 71 -3.11 0.64 14.54
C GLY A 71 -2.20 0.97 13.35
N PRO A 72 -2.58 0.54 12.14
CA PRO A 72 -1.66 0.43 11.00
C PRO A 72 -0.96 1.73 10.60
N GLY A 73 -1.65 2.87 10.53
CA GLY A 73 -1.04 4.15 10.14
C GLY A 73 0.03 4.61 11.13
N VAL A 74 -0.25 4.45 12.42
CA VAL A 74 0.68 4.82 13.50
C VAL A 74 1.87 3.86 13.55
N HIS A 75 1.64 2.58 13.30
CA HIS A 75 2.73 1.60 13.20
C HIS A 75 3.74 1.98 12.13
N VAL A 76 3.28 2.46 10.96
CA VAL A 76 4.18 2.92 9.89
C VAL A 76 5.05 4.08 10.39
N VAL A 77 4.48 5.05 11.10
CA VAL A 77 5.23 6.17 11.69
C VAL A 77 6.22 5.71 12.75
N ILE A 78 5.81 4.78 13.64
CA ILE A 78 6.68 4.19 14.67
C ILE A 78 7.87 3.47 14.02
N LEU A 79 7.60 2.64 13.01
CA LEU A 79 8.61 1.88 12.29
C LEU A 79 9.56 2.82 11.51
N ARG A 80 9.05 3.87 10.86
CA ARG A 80 9.86 4.89 10.17
C ARG A 80 10.78 5.60 11.15
N LYS A 81 10.23 6.16 12.22
CA LYS A 81 11.00 6.89 13.24
C LYS A 81 12.08 6.02 13.88
N ARG A 82 11.81 4.73 14.07
CA ARG A 82 12.76 3.80 14.67
C ARG A 82 13.81 3.33 13.67
N PHE A 83 13.41 2.76 12.54
CA PHE A 83 14.30 2.04 11.63
C PHE A 83 14.89 2.91 10.51
N VAL A 84 14.29 4.07 10.23
CA VAL A 84 14.85 5.06 9.30
C VAL A 84 15.55 6.16 10.09
N ASP A 85 14.81 6.91 10.92
CA ASP A 85 15.36 8.14 11.52
C ASP A 85 16.37 7.87 12.65
N LYS A 86 16.07 6.96 13.59
CA LYS A 86 16.91 6.71 14.76
C LYS A 86 18.03 5.70 14.52
N LEU A 87 17.69 4.53 13.99
CA LEU A 87 18.63 3.41 13.82
C LEU A 87 19.30 3.40 12.45
N ALA A 88 18.77 4.11 11.45
CA ALA A 88 19.27 4.12 10.07
C ALA A 88 19.50 2.70 9.50
N TRP A 89 18.62 1.75 9.82
CA TRP A 89 18.70 0.38 9.29
C TRP A 89 18.45 0.32 7.79
N ILE A 90 17.53 1.17 7.33
CA ILE A 90 17.14 1.32 5.93
C ILE A 90 16.93 2.80 5.60
N ASP A 91 17.16 3.15 4.35
CA ASP A 91 16.93 4.51 3.83
C ASP A 91 15.44 4.76 3.53
N GLU A 92 15.05 6.03 3.40
CA GLU A 92 13.66 6.45 3.15
C GLU A 92 13.08 5.83 1.87
N THR A 93 13.90 5.68 0.82
CA THR A 93 13.42 5.12 -0.46
C THR A 93 13.15 3.63 -0.32
N THR A 94 13.99 2.90 0.40
CA THR A 94 13.78 1.48 0.69
C THR A 94 12.60 1.29 1.64
N PHE A 95 12.42 2.16 2.63
CA PHE A 95 11.24 2.14 3.49
C PHE A 95 9.94 2.35 2.68
N ALA A 96 9.90 3.36 1.83
CA ALA A 96 8.77 3.63 0.95
C ALA A 96 8.48 2.46 -0.01
N ASP A 97 9.53 1.85 -0.57
CA ASP A 97 9.44 0.68 -1.44
C ASP A 97 8.85 -0.54 -0.70
N LEU A 98 9.31 -0.81 0.53
CA LEU A 98 8.81 -1.90 1.37
C LEU A 98 7.37 -1.67 1.82
N PHE A 99 7.02 -0.42 2.14
CA PHE A 99 5.67 0.01 2.51
C PHE A 99 4.70 -0.10 1.33
N SER A 100 5.08 0.41 0.16
CA SER A 100 4.34 0.27 -1.10
C SER A 100 4.10 -1.21 -1.42
N LEU A 101 5.14 -2.04 -1.36
CA LEU A 101 4.98 -3.48 -1.55
C LEU A 101 4.07 -4.11 -0.49
N GLY A 102 4.02 -3.56 0.72
CA GLY A 102 3.15 -4.04 1.80
C GLY A 102 1.67 -3.74 1.59
N ASN A 103 1.35 -2.61 0.94
CA ASN A 103 -0.02 -2.23 0.63
C ASN A 103 -0.54 -2.92 -0.64
N ALA A 104 0.36 -3.24 -1.56
CA ALA A 104 0.04 -3.92 -2.81
C ALA A 104 -0.20 -5.44 -2.64
N LEU A 105 0.31 -6.04 -1.57
CA LEU A 105 0.19 -7.48 -1.32
C LEU A 105 -0.86 -7.77 -0.25
N PRO A 106 -1.61 -8.89 -0.37
CA PRO A 106 -2.58 -9.25 0.63
C PRO A 106 -1.95 -9.56 1.98
N GLY A 107 -2.60 -9.11 3.04
CA GLY A 107 -2.25 -9.32 4.44
C GLY A 107 -2.09 -8.02 5.24
N PRO A 108 -1.72 -8.13 6.53
CA PRO A 108 -1.56 -6.97 7.41
C PRO A 108 -0.38 -6.08 7.01
N GLY A 109 -0.65 -4.94 6.37
CA GLY A 109 0.37 -4.02 5.84
C GLY A 109 1.45 -3.60 6.84
N SER A 110 1.09 -3.20 8.06
CA SER A 110 2.08 -2.81 9.10
C SER A 110 2.94 -3.99 9.57
N THR A 111 2.38 -5.20 9.62
CA THR A 111 3.12 -6.42 9.98
C THR A 111 4.05 -6.83 8.85
N GLN A 112 3.58 -6.75 7.60
CA GLN A 112 4.43 -7.00 6.44
C GLN A 112 5.59 -6.00 6.35
N LEU A 113 5.35 -4.73 6.68
CA LEU A 113 6.39 -3.72 6.75
C LEU A 113 7.41 -4.09 7.83
N ALA A 114 6.99 -4.28 9.08
CA ALA A 114 7.85 -4.67 10.20
C ALA A 114 8.69 -5.93 9.87
N PHE A 115 8.04 -6.97 9.35
CA PHE A 115 8.66 -8.21 8.89
C PHE A 115 9.70 -7.92 7.80
N SER A 116 9.34 -7.16 6.77
CA SER A 116 10.23 -6.89 5.64
C SER A 116 11.43 -6.03 5.98
N ILE A 117 11.32 -5.12 6.95
CA ILE A 117 12.46 -4.35 7.48
C ILE A 117 13.48 -5.30 8.13
N ALA A 118 13.00 -6.23 8.97
CA ALA A 118 13.85 -7.21 9.61
C ALA A 118 14.47 -8.19 8.60
N VAL A 119 13.72 -8.62 7.58
CA VAL A 119 14.26 -9.45 6.49
C VAL A 119 15.31 -8.69 5.70
N ALA A 120 15.05 -7.43 5.33
CA ALA A 120 15.96 -6.60 4.56
C ALA A 120 17.31 -6.43 5.26
N ARG A 121 17.31 -6.23 6.58
CA ARG A 121 18.53 -6.01 7.38
C ARG A 121 19.22 -7.31 7.81
N ASN A 122 18.46 -8.23 8.40
CA ASN A 122 18.97 -9.38 9.15
C ASN A 122 18.44 -10.74 8.63
N GLY A 123 17.63 -10.77 7.56
CA GLY A 123 17.30 -11.96 6.76
C GLY A 123 16.05 -12.68 7.23
N THR A 124 15.69 -13.77 6.53
CA THR A 124 14.41 -14.48 6.71
C THR A 124 14.09 -14.86 8.15
N LEU A 125 15.04 -15.51 8.84
CA LEU A 125 14.82 -15.97 10.20
C LEU A 125 14.67 -14.79 11.18
N ALA A 126 15.39 -13.70 10.94
CA ALA A 126 15.22 -12.47 11.69
C ALA A 126 13.84 -11.85 11.43
N GLY A 127 13.32 -11.92 10.20
CA GLY A 127 11.93 -11.57 9.87
C GLY A 127 10.93 -12.34 10.72
N LEU A 128 11.08 -13.66 10.82
CA LEU A 128 10.19 -14.50 11.64
C LEU A 128 10.29 -14.15 13.14
N VAL A 129 11.50 -13.95 13.67
CA VAL A 129 11.70 -13.52 15.05
C VAL A 129 11.08 -12.14 15.30
N ALA A 130 11.28 -11.19 14.38
CA ALA A 130 10.66 -9.88 14.44
C ALA A 130 9.13 -9.97 14.46
N PHE A 131 8.54 -10.84 13.62
CA PHE A 131 7.10 -11.09 13.62
C PHE A 131 6.59 -11.65 14.96
N LEU A 132 7.32 -12.59 15.57
CA LEU A 132 6.96 -13.13 16.88
C LEU A 132 6.93 -12.04 17.95
N PHE A 133 7.99 -11.23 18.08
CA PHE A 133 8.00 -10.14 19.06
C PHE A 133 7.00 -9.02 18.73
N TRP A 134 6.71 -8.80 17.46
CA TRP A 134 5.75 -7.81 16.99
C TRP A 134 4.29 -8.20 17.29
N SER A 135 3.94 -9.48 17.15
CA SER A 135 2.54 -9.93 17.14
C SER A 135 2.16 -10.79 18.34
N LEU A 136 3.07 -11.64 18.85
CA LEU A 136 2.76 -12.64 19.87
C LEU A 136 2.26 -12.02 21.20
N PRO A 137 2.83 -10.93 21.74
CA PRO A 137 2.32 -10.34 22.99
C PRO A 137 0.87 -9.88 22.87
N GLY A 138 0.55 -9.18 21.77
CA GLY A 138 -0.83 -8.76 21.50
C GLY A 138 -1.77 -9.94 21.24
N ALA A 139 -1.31 -10.98 20.52
CA ALA A 139 -2.09 -12.19 20.29
C ALA A 139 -2.39 -12.94 21.60
N ALA A 140 -1.41 -13.06 22.49
CA ALA A 140 -1.57 -13.68 23.81
C ALA A 140 -2.53 -12.88 24.70
N GLY A 141 -2.42 -11.55 24.70
CA GLY A 141 -3.35 -10.69 25.44
C GLY A 141 -4.78 -10.78 24.88
N MET A 142 -4.95 -10.75 23.56
CA MET A 142 -6.26 -10.94 22.91
C MET A 142 -6.85 -12.33 23.16
N ALA A 143 -6.04 -13.39 23.16
CA ALA A 143 -6.48 -14.74 23.51
C ALA A 143 -6.94 -14.83 24.98
N THR A 144 -6.18 -14.20 25.89
CA THR A 144 -6.53 -14.13 27.32
C THR A 144 -7.85 -13.40 27.53
N LEU A 145 -8.06 -12.28 26.82
CA LEU A 145 -9.31 -11.55 26.82
C LEU A 145 -10.46 -12.41 26.28
N GLY A 146 -10.26 -13.15 25.19
CA GLY A 146 -11.26 -14.09 24.66
C GLY A 146 -11.67 -15.13 25.70
N ALA A 147 -10.70 -15.67 26.45
CA ALA A 147 -10.98 -16.63 27.51
C ALA A 147 -11.74 -15.99 28.68
N GLY A 148 -11.50 -14.71 28.94
CA GLY A 148 -12.25 -13.91 29.92
C GLY A 148 -13.70 -13.65 29.47
N VAL A 149 -13.90 -13.23 28.22
CA VAL A 149 -15.24 -12.91 27.65
C VAL A 149 -16.19 -14.09 27.75
N ARG A 150 -15.71 -15.33 27.58
CA ARG A 150 -16.53 -16.54 27.76
C ARG A 150 -17.15 -16.71 29.15
N LYS A 151 -16.66 -15.99 30.15
CA LYS A 151 -17.17 -16.03 31.52
C LYS A 151 -18.12 -14.87 31.83
N PHE A 152 -18.26 -13.90 30.93
CA PHE A 152 -19.16 -12.78 31.14
C PHE A 152 -20.63 -13.21 30.93
N PRO A 153 -21.59 -12.61 31.68
CA PRO A 153 -23.00 -12.86 31.48
C PRO A 153 -23.47 -12.46 30.08
N GLU A 154 -24.56 -13.09 29.62
CA GLU A 154 -25.07 -12.83 28.27
C GLU A 154 -25.49 -11.37 28.03
N ARG A 155 -25.95 -10.70 29.09
CA ARG A 155 -26.38 -9.31 29.07
C ARG A 155 -25.29 -8.39 29.62
N LEU A 156 -24.72 -7.54 28.76
CA LEU A 156 -23.83 -6.48 29.20
C LEU A 156 -24.64 -5.37 29.89
N PRO A 157 -24.12 -4.79 30.98
CA PRO A 157 -24.71 -3.60 31.56
C PRO A 157 -24.82 -2.47 30.51
N PRO A 158 -25.93 -1.71 30.46
CA PRO A 158 -26.13 -0.59 29.54
C PRO A 158 -24.95 0.40 29.47
N ILE A 159 -24.32 0.67 30.63
CA ILE A 159 -23.13 1.52 30.74
C ILE A 159 -21.95 1.01 29.90
N VAL A 160 -21.78 -0.31 29.80
CA VAL A 160 -20.73 -0.94 29.00
C VAL A 160 -21.03 -0.74 27.51
N LEU A 161 -22.30 -0.79 27.07
CA LEU A 161 -22.67 -0.56 25.68
C LEU A 161 -22.34 0.88 25.24
N GLY A 162 -22.60 1.88 26.09
CA GLY A 162 -22.20 3.26 25.85
C GLY A 162 -20.68 3.42 25.74
N LEU A 163 -19.93 2.80 26.66
CA LEU A 163 -18.46 2.78 26.63
C LEU A 163 -17.92 2.16 25.34
N LEU A 164 -18.41 0.98 24.95
CA LEU A 164 -17.97 0.26 23.76
C LEU A 164 -18.31 1.02 22.47
N THR A 165 -19.48 1.65 22.42
CA THR A 165 -19.87 2.51 21.31
C THR A 165 -18.92 3.71 21.17
N GLY A 166 -18.55 4.34 22.30
CA GLY A 166 -17.54 5.40 22.32
C GLY A 166 -16.17 4.95 21.83
N LEU A 167 -15.71 3.75 22.23
CA LEU A 167 -14.48 3.13 21.71
C LEU A 167 -14.55 2.92 20.19
N ASN A 168 -15.64 2.34 19.70
CA ASN A 168 -15.86 2.09 18.28
C ASN A 168 -15.90 3.39 17.47
N ALA A 169 -16.59 4.42 17.96
CA ALA A 169 -16.66 5.71 17.29
C ALA A 169 -15.28 6.36 17.14
N SER A 170 -14.48 6.40 18.22
CA SER A 170 -13.09 6.89 18.14
C SER A 170 -12.23 6.04 17.20
N ALA A 171 -12.40 4.72 17.21
CA ALA A 171 -11.70 3.82 16.32
C ALA A 171 -12.02 4.10 14.85
N VAL A 172 -13.29 4.30 14.49
CA VAL A 172 -13.71 4.68 13.13
C VAL A 172 -13.05 6.01 12.71
N GLY A 173 -12.98 6.99 13.61
CA GLY A 173 -12.25 8.24 13.40
C GLY A 173 -10.76 8.05 13.07
N LEU A 174 -10.06 7.19 13.82
CA LEU A 174 -8.65 6.86 13.56
C LEU A 174 -8.43 6.07 12.27
N ILE A 175 -9.38 5.22 11.91
CA ILE A 175 -9.35 4.47 10.65
C ILE A 175 -9.55 5.41 9.47
N ALA A 176 -10.47 6.38 9.59
CA ALA A 176 -10.63 7.46 8.63
C ALA A 176 -9.35 8.28 8.48
N LEU A 177 -8.63 8.50 9.60
CA LEU A 177 -7.33 9.16 9.57
C LEU A 177 -6.28 8.35 8.80
N ALA A 178 -6.22 7.03 9.03
CA ALA A 178 -5.32 6.16 8.27
C ALA A 178 -5.65 6.19 6.76
N ALA A 179 -6.94 6.19 6.39
CA ALA A 179 -7.37 6.30 4.99
C ALA A 179 -6.92 7.64 4.38
N PHE A 180 -7.10 8.74 5.11
CA PHE A 180 -6.65 10.08 4.70
C PHE A 180 -5.12 10.13 4.50
N GLN A 181 -4.35 9.64 5.45
CA GLN A 181 -2.89 9.61 5.37
C GLN A 181 -2.40 8.77 4.20
N LEU A 182 -3.00 7.59 3.98
CA LEU A 182 -2.64 6.72 2.87
C LEU A 182 -3.00 7.36 1.51
N SER A 183 -4.13 8.08 1.44
CA SER A 183 -4.53 8.81 0.22
C SER A 183 -3.54 9.88 -0.20
N ASN A 184 -2.91 10.57 0.76
CA ASN A 184 -1.86 11.56 0.47
C ASN A 184 -0.62 10.94 -0.18
N SER A 185 -0.34 9.66 0.10
CA SER A 185 0.78 8.93 -0.50
C SER A 185 0.43 8.16 -1.78
N SER A 186 -0.83 7.72 -1.92
CA SER A 186 -1.28 6.87 -3.02
C SER A 186 -1.84 7.66 -4.21
N ILE A 187 -2.35 8.88 -4.00
CA ILE A 187 -2.91 9.73 -5.06
C ILE A 187 -1.80 10.60 -5.63
N THR A 188 -1.25 10.18 -6.77
CA THR A 188 -0.15 10.90 -7.44
C THR A 188 -0.57 11.61 -8.71
N ASP A 189 -1.69 11.21 -9.32
CA ASP A 189 -2.10 11.63 -10.66
C ASP A 189 -3.64 11.45 -10.86
N PRO A 190 -4.21 11.94 -11.97
CA PRO A 190 -5.64 11.80 -12.22
C PRO A 190 -6.14 10.35 -12.29
N VAL A 191 -5.31 9.40 -12.78
CA VAL A 191 -5.70 7.99 -12.89
C VAL A 191 -5.77 7.36 -11.51
N THR A 192 -4.77 7.57 -10.67
CA THR A 192 -4.79 7.09 -9.27
C THR A 192 -5.94 7.71 -8.48
N ARG A 193 -6.28 8.99 -8.72
CA ARG A 193 -7.46 9.62 -8.12
C ARG A 193 -8.76 8.92 -8.52
N LEU A 194 -8.91 8.59 -9.81
CA LEU A 194 -10.07 7.85 -10.31
C LEU A 194 -10.11 6.42 -9.74
N LEU A 195 -8.95 5.77 -9.59
CA LEU A 195 -8.87 4.42 -9.01
C LEU A 195 -9.27 4.40 -7.54
N VAL A 196 -8.83 5.37 -6.73
CA VAL A 196 -9.27 5.51 -5.33
C VAL A 196 -10.78 5.70 -5.27
N LEU A 197 -11.33 6.63 -6.06
CA LEU A 197 -12.77 6.89 -6.10
C LEU A 197 -13.57 5.66 -6.58
N GLY A 198 -13.11 5.00 -7.64
CA GLY A 198 -13.77 3.85 -8.24
C GLY A 198 -13.77 2.64 -7.31
N SER A 199 -12.63 2.30 -6.72
CA SER A 199 -12.53 1.20 -5.77
C SER A 199 -13.31 1.46 -4.48
N ALA A 200 -13.28 2.69 -3.94
CA ALA A 200 -14.08 3.06 -2.77
C ALA A 200 -15.58 2.97 -3.05
N SER A 201 -16.04 3.57 -4.15
CA SER A 201 -17.46 3.56 -4.56
C SER A 201 -17.96 2.13 -4.79
N PHE A 202 -17.18 1.33 -5.53
CA PHE A 202 -17.55 -0.04 -5.82
C PHE A 202 -17.61 -0.90 -4.55
N GLY A 203 -16.62 -0.77 -3.66
CA GLY A 203 -16.61 -1.49 -2.39
C GLY A 203 -17.71 -1.06 -1.42
N ILE A 204 -18.18 0.19 -1.49
CA ILE A 204 -19.33 0.65 -0.69
C ILE A 204 -20.63 0.05 -1.22
N CYS A 205 -20.81 -0.02 -2.54
CA CYS A 205 -22.04 -0.53 -3.15
C CYS A 205 -22.14 -2.06 -3.11
N TYR A 206 -21.02 -2.77 -3.23
CA TYR A 206 -21.01 -4.21 -3.38
C TYR A 206 -20.09 -4.88 -2.36
N HIS A 207 -20.54 -6.01 -1.83
CA HIS A 207 -19.83 -6.76 -0.80
C HIS A 207 -19.61 -8.19 -1.28
N ALA A 208 -18.43 -8.46 -1.84
CA ALA A 208 -18.02 -9.82 -2.17
C ALA A 208 -16.53 -10.01 -1.90
N PRO A 209 -16.10 -11.09 -1.21
CA PRO A 209 -14.69 -11.27 -0.84
C PRO A 209 -13.72 -11.26 -2.04
N TRP A 210 -14.12 -11.84 -3.19
CA TRP A 210 -13.29 -11.90 -4.40
C TRP A 210 -13.05 -10.54 -5.06
N MET A 211 -13.88 -9.55 -4.75
CA MET A 211 -13.84 -8.22 -5.34
C MET A 211 -12.60 -7.43 -4.96
N TYR A 212 -12.13 -7.57 -3.71
CA TYR A 212 -10.98 -6.82 -3.21
C TYR A 212 -9.71 -7.11 -4.02
N PRO A 213 -9.29 -8.38 -4.23
CA PRO A 213 -8.20 -8.69 -5.14
C PRO A 213 -8.42 -8.16 -6.56
N VAL A 214 -9.62 -8.33 -7.12
CA VAL A 214 -9.93 -7.93 -8.51
C VAL A 214 -9.77 -6.43 -8.69
N LEU A 215 -10.28 -5.60 -7.76
CA LEU A 215 -10.13 -4.15 -7.83
C LEU A 215 -8.68 -3.70 -7.68
N VAL A 216 -7.91 -4.37 -6.81
CA VAL A 216 -6.50 -4.05 -6.58
C VAL A 216 -5.67 -4.39 -7.81
N PHE A 217 -5.71 -5.64 -8.28
CA PHE A 217 -4.99 -6.06 -9.49
C PHE A 217 -5.48 -5.33 -10.74
N GLY A 218 -6.79 -5.07 -10.85
CA GLY A 218 -7.38 -4.26 -11.89
C GLY A 218 -6.82 -2.84 -11.91
N GLY A 219 -6.66 -2.20 -10.75
CA GLY A 219 -6.01 -0.90 -10.62
C GLY A 219 -4.57 -0.90 -11.12
N GLY A 220 -3.79 -1.92 -10.75
CA GLY A 220 -2.42 -2.11 -11.26
C GLY A 220 -2.35 -2.33 -12.77
N LEU A 221 -3.31 -3.05 -13.35
CA LEU A 221 -3.40 -3.25 -14.79
C LEU A 221 -3.81 -1.95 -15.52
N ILE A 222 -4.74 -1.18 -14.96
CA ILE A 222 -5.21 0.09 -15.54
C ILE A 222 -4.05 1.10 -15.61
N THR A 223 -3.26 1.26 -14.54
CA THR A 223 -2.10 2.16 -14.57
C THR A 223 -1.04 1.69 -15.56
N LEU A 224 -0.81 0.37 -15.65
CA LEU A 224 0.12 -0.20 -16.61
C LEU A 224 -0.30 0.08 -18.06
N LEU A 225 -1.57 -0.18 -18.39
CA LEU A 225 -2.12 0.12 -19.72
C LEU A 225 -2.07 1.62 -20.03
N TYR A 226 -2.36 2.47 -19.03
CA TYR A 226 -2.31 3.91 -19.20
C TYR A 226 -0.90 4.42 -19.48
N ASP A 227 0.11 4.02 -18.71
CA ASP A 227 1.48 4.52 -18.88
C ASP A 227 2.13 4.00 -20.18
N PHE A 228 1.85 2.74 -20.53
CA PHE A 228 2.41 2.11 -21.72
C PHE A 228 1.53 2.27 -22.98
N ARG A 229 0.42 3.04 -22.90
CA ARG A 229 -0.52 3.27 -24.02
C ARG A 229 0.18 3.72 -25.30
N HIS A 230 1.18 4.61 -25.19
CA HIS A 230 1.90 5.14 -26.34
C HIS A 230 2.77 4.08 -27.03
N ARG A 231 3.42 3.19 -26.27
CA ARG A 231 4.19 2.08 -26.85
C ARG A 231 3.27 1.04 -27.51
N ILE A 232 2.11 0.79 -26.91
CA ILE A 232 1.10 -0.12 -27.49
C ILE A 232 0.54 0.44 -28.79
N VAL A 233 0.15 1.73 -28.80
CA VAL A 233 -0.38 2.41 -30.00
C VAL A 233 0.65 2.42 -31.13
N GLN A 234 1.94 2.66 -30.83
CA GLN A 234 3.02 2.60 -31.83
C GLN A 234 3.24 1.17 -32.37
N ALA A 235 3.17 0.14 -31.52
CA ALA A 235 3.30 -1.26 -31.94
C ALA A 235 2.12 -1.74 -32.81
N VAL A 236 0.91 -1.26 -32.52
CA VAL A 236 -0.29 -1.56 -33.32
C VAL A 236 -0.27 -0.80 -34.65
N SER A 237 0.03 0.50 -34.62
CA SER A 237 0.14 1.34 -35.82
C SER A 237 1.19 0.81 -36.80
N SER A 238 2.37 0.40 -36.30
CA SER A 238 3.43 -0.18 -37.14
C SER A 238 3.07 -1.56 -37.73
N LYS A 239 2.28 -2.38 -37.03
CA LYS A 239 1.74 -3.63 -37.59
C LYS A 239 0.70 -3.38 -38.69
N ILE A 240 -0.19 -2.41 -38.49
CA ILE A 240 -1.20 -2.02 -39.48
C ILE A 240 -0.54 -1.42 -40.73
N GLN A 241 0.45 -0.55 -40.57
CA GLN A 241 1.25 -0.02 -41.68
C GLN A 241 2.01 -1.13 -42.43
N ARG A 242 2.59 -2.10 -41.71
CA ARG A 242 3.27 -3.25 -42.34
C ARG A 242 2.31 -4.16 -43.09
N GLN A 243 1.09 -4.39 -42.58
CA GLN A 243 0.08 -5.17 -43.29
C GLN A 243 -0.47 -4.43 -44.52
N SER A 244 -0.67 -3.12 -44.43
CA SER A 244 -1.11 -2.30 -45.57
C SER A 244 -0.03 -2.15 -46.65
N ALA A 245 1.25 -2.07 -46.28
CA ALA A 245 2.37 -2.11 -47.23
C ALA A 245 2.44 -3.48 -47.93
N ARG A 246 2.27 -4.57 -47.18
CA ARG A 246 2.30 -5.94 -47.73
C ARG A 246 1.08 -6.29 -48.58
N SER A 247 -0.06 -5.63 -48.38
CA SER A 247 -1.22 -5.74 -49.28
C SER A 247 -1.01 -4.94 -50.57
N LYS A 248 -0.44 -3.73 -50.49
CA LYS A 248 -0.08 -2.93 -51.68
C LYS A 248 0.98 -3.59 -52.55
N ASP A 249 2.03 -4.16 -51.97
CA ASP A 249 3.03 -4.92 -52.74
C ASP A 249 2.42 -6.15 -53.43
N ARG A 250 1.44 -6.81 -52.80
CA ARG A 250 0.75 -7.99 -53.37
C ARG A 250 -0.24 -7.62 -54.47
N GLU A 251 -0.77 -6.41 -54.45
CA GLU A 251 -1.67 -5.88 -55.48
C GLU A 251 -0.85 -5.34 -56.67
N GLN A 252 0.30 -4.73 -56.41
CA GLN A 252 1.24 -4.26 -57.44
C GLN A 252 1.92 -5.41 -58.17
N ASN A 253 2.35 -6.48 -57.47
CA ASN A 253 2.86 -7.71 -58.10
C ASN A 253 1.78 -8.53 -58.84
N ARG A 254 0.49 -8.20 -58.70
CA ARG A 254 -0.61 -8.88 -59.42
C ARG A 254 -0.93 -8.20 -60.75
N VAL A 255 -0.48 -6.97 -60.97
CA VAL A 255 -0.65 -6.24 -62.24
C VAL A 255 0.47 -6.58 -63.24
N ASP A 256 1.63 -7.04 -62.78
CA ASP A 256 2.79 -7.41 -63.64
C ASP A 256 2.81 -8.86 -64.13
N ILE A 257 1.72 -9.62 -63.97
CA ILE A 257 1.59 -10.98 -64.53
C ILE A 257 0.54 -10.95 -65.66
N GLN A 258 0.94 -10.40 -66.80
CA GLN A 258 0.26 -10.62 -68.08
C GLN A 258 0.61 -12.05 -68.55
N PRO A 259 -0.37 -12.94 -68.84
CA PRO A 259 -0.06 -14.23 -69.45
C PRO A 259 0.28 -14.02 -70.91
N ASP A 260 1.47 -14.48 -71.27
CA ASP A 260 1.94 -14.67 -72.63
C ASP A 260 1.10 -15.75 -73.34
N ALA A 261 1.03 -15.67 -74.67
CA ALA A 261 0.38 -16.57 -75.64
C ALA A 261 -1.10 -16.36 -75.99
N THR A 262 -1.37 -15.81 -77.18
CA THR A 262 -1.77 -16.66 -78.33
C THR A 262 -1.46 -15.94 -79.66
N GLN A 263 -0.73 -16.62 -80.53
CA GLN A 263 -0.53 -16.25 -81.93
C GLN A 263 -1.81 -16.56 -82.69
N ASP A 264 -2.31 -15.62 -83.48
CA ASP A 264 -3.13 -15.92 -84.65
C ASP A 264 -2.67 -15.05 -85.82
N ILE A 265 -2.31 -15.73 -86.91
CA ILE A 265 -1.87 -15.20 -88.19
C ILE A 265 -3.11 -15.12 -89.08
N GLU A 266 -3.44 -13.95 -89.64
CA GLU A 266 -4.22 -13.88 -90.88
C GLU A 266 -3.85 -12.66 -91.74
N LEU A 267 -4.01 -12.84 -93.05
CA LEU A 267 -3.23 -12.29 -94.17
C LEU A 267 -3.63 -10.87 -94.63
N GLU A 268 -2.65 -10.21 -95.28
CA GLU A 268 -2.73 -8.96 -96.05
C GLU A 268 -3.74 -9.02 -97.23
N PRO A 269 -4.26 -7.88 -97.79
CA PRO A 269 -3.46 -7.15 -98.79
C PRO A 269 -3.72 -5.63 -98.99
N VAL A 270 -2.61 -4.90 -99.24
CA VAL A 270 -2.31 -4.02 -100.40
C VAL A 270 -3.08 -2.69 -100.67
N ALA A 271 -2.26 -1.70 -101.09
CA ALA A 271 -2.51 -0.45 -101.85
C ALA A 271 -2.85 0.82 -101.02
N SER A 272 -2.28 2.00 -101.25
CA SER A 272 -1.46 2.51 -102.36
C SER A 272 -0.82 3.88 -102.03
N ASN A 273 0.35 4.11 -102.62
CA ASN A 273 0.91 5.35 -103.18
C ASN A 273 0.75 6.75 -102.53
N ARG A 274 1.93 7.37 -102.38
CA ARG A 274 2.33 8.78 -102.73
C ARG A 274 1.83 9.96 -101.86
N ARG A 275 2.84 10.74 -101.40
CA ARG A 275 2.85 12.19 -101.05
C ARG A 275 2.43 13.08 -102.26
N PRO A 276 2.39 14.44 -102.22
CA PRO A 276 2.63 15.45 -101.15
C PRO A 276 1.65 16.68 -101.12
N SER A 277 2.02 17.73 -100.37
CA SER A 277 1.67 19.18 -100.51
C SER A 277 0.36 19.66 -99.83
N LEU A 278 0.14 20.90 -99.40
CA LEU A 278 0.89 22.13 -99.00
C LEU A 278 -0.20 23.11 -98.49
N ASP A 279 0.20 24.15 -97.74
CA ASP A 279 -0.54 25.38 -97.39
C ASP A 279 -1.71 25.23 -96.38
N ASP A 280 -1.93 26.11 -95.39
CA ASP A 280 -1.92 27.57 -95.46
C ASP A 280 -1.69 28.23 -94.08
N ALA A 281 -1.31 29.50 -94.12
CA ALA A 281 -0.78 30.33 -93.05
C ALA A 281 -1.78 31.37 -92.48
N THR A 282 -1.28 32.15 -91.51
CA THR A 282 -1.74 33.49 -91.02
C THR A 282 -2.80 33.50 -89.89
N ASP A 283 -2.75 34.35 -88.85
CA ASP A 283 -1.89 35.53 -88.55
C ASP A 283 -1.82 35.84 -87.03
N LYS A 284 -0.84 36.66 -86.66
CA LYS A 284 -0.41 37.15 -85.32
C LYS A 284 -1.27 38.31 -84.77
N LYS A 285 -1.21 38.55 -83.44
CA LYS A 285 -0.86 39.87 -82.81
C LYS A 285 -0.72 39.83 -81.26
N GLN A 286 0.36 40.45 -80.76
CA GLN A 286 0.68 40.90 -79.37
C GLN A 286 0.32 42.42 -79.23
N PRO A 287 0.68 43.19 -78.16
CA PRO A 287 0.59 43.06 -76.66
C PRO A 287 0.06 44.33 -75.89
N GLY A 288 -0.38 44.19 -74.61
CA GLY A 288 -0.49 45.19 -73.48
C GLY A 288 -1.40 46.47 -73.62
N PRO A 289 -1.66 47.32 -72.58
CA PRO A 289 -1.42 47.28 -71.12
C PRO A 289 -2.63 47.73 -70.19
N ALA A 290 -2.41 47.66 -68.86
CA ALA A 290 -3.00 48.40 -67.70
C ALA A 290 -4.47 48.89 -67.64
N VAL A 291 -5.23 48.48 -66.60
CA VAL A 291 -6.26 49.30 -65.91
C VAL A 291 -6.31 48.97 -64.41
N GLN A 292 -6.44 50.03 -63.62
CA GLN A 292 -6.53 50.18 -62.17
C GLN A 292 -8.00 50.42 -61.78
N GLU A 293 -8.49 49.85 -60.67
CA GLU A 293 -9.34 50.49 -59.63
C GLU A 293 -10.06 49.50 -58.67
N LEU A 294 -10.04 49.87 -57.37
CA LEU A 294 -10.87 49.42 -56.24
C LEU A 294 -12.25 50.16 -56.28
N PRO A 295 -13.20 50.13 -55.30
CA PRO A 295 -13.40 49.33 -54.07
C PRO A 295 -14.83 48.73 -53.95
N PHE A 296 -15.12 47.88 -52.96
CA PHE A 296 -16.26 48.03 -52.03
C PHE A 296 -16.29 46.90 -50.98
N GLN A 297 -16.87 47.24 -49.84
CA GLN A 297 -16.62 46.75 -48.49
C GLN A 297 -17.95 46.39 -47.83
N ALA A 298 -18.01 45.30 -47.04
CA ALA A 298 -18.96 45.13 -45.94
C ALA A 298 -18.51 44.02 -44.97
N GLY A 299 -18.16 44.41 -43.73
CA GLY A 299 -17.96 43.53 -42.57
C GLY A 299 -19.27 43.29 -41.79
N PRO A 300 -19.28 42.89 -40.49
CA PRO A 300 -18.28 43.24 -39.48
C PRO A 300 -17.76 42.09 -38.58
N SER A 301 -16.75 42.49 -37.82
CA SER A 301 -15.96 41.80 -36.81
C SER A 301 -16.68 41.65 -35.46
N THR A 302 -16.21 40.70 -34.65
CA THR A 302 -16.16 40.87 -33.19
C THR A 302 -14.93 40.16 -32.63
N ALA A 303 -14.18 40.89 -31.81
CA ALA A 303 -12.87 40.58 -31.28
C ALA A 303 -12.95 39.80 -29.95
N GLN A 304 -11.99 38.90 -29.70
CA GLN A 304 -11.47 38.52 -28.37
C GLN A 304 -10.02 38.03 -28.58
N THR A 305 -8.97 38.82 -28.30
CA THR A 305 -8.37 39.16 -27.00
C THR A 305 -7.88 37.95 -26.20
N SER A 306 -6.59 37.68 -26.38
CA SER A 306 -5.59 37.09 -25.47
C SER A 306 -6.05 36.45 -24.14
N LEU A 307 -5.71 35.16 -23.98
CA LEU A 307 -5.21 34.61 -22.71
C LEU A 307 -4.06 33.63 -22.99
N ARG A 308 -2.84 34.13 -22.75
CA ARG A 308 -1.56 33.44 -22.91
C ARG A 308 -1.35 32.56 -21.67
N GLN A 309 -1.69 31.28 -21.76
CA GLN A 309 -1.44 30.31 -20.69
C GLN A 309 0.06 29.94 -20.70
N ARG A 310 0.83 30.51 -19.76
CA ARG A 310 2.24 30.20 -19.54
C ARG A 310 2.37 28.77 -19.01
N THR A 311 2.70 27.83 -19.89
CA THR A 311 3.21 26.52 -19.52
C THR A 311 4.68 26.67 -19.12
N ALA A 312 5.00 26.47 -17.84
CA ALA A 312 6.37 26.43 -17.33
C ALA A 312 7.04 25.11 -17.74
N HIS A 313 7.47 25.01 -19.00
CA HIS A 313 8.36 23.96 -19.48
C HIS A 313 9.19 24.54 -20.62
N ASN A 314 10.29 25.21 -20.25
CA ASN A 314 11.49 25.43 -21.05
C ASN A 314 12.47 26.30 -20.25
N VAL A 315 13.10 25.69 -19.25
CA VAL A 315 14.41 26.12 -18.75
C VAL A 315 15.25 24.84 -18.68
N ASP A 316 16.51 24.92 -19.11
CA ASP A 316 17.51 23.84 -19.22
C ASP A 316 17.61 23.10 -20.56
N ARG A 317 17.68 23.87 -21.65
CA ARG A 317 18.29 23.37 -22.90
C ARG A 317 19.39 24.24 -23.50
N ASN A 318 20.01 25.12 -22.73
CA ASN A 318 21.08 25.98 -23.23
C ASN A 318 22.28 26.15 -22.27
N ARG A 319 22.70 25.05 -21.64
CA ARG A 319 23.97 24.97 -20.89
C ARG A 319 24.83 23.81 -21.40
N SER A 320 25.06 23.79 -22.70
CA SER A 320 26.13 23.00 -23.32
C SER A 320 26.84 23.91 -24.31
N ASN A 321 27.95 24.54 -23.87
CA ASN A 321 29.07 25.07 -24.68
C ASN A 321 29.84 26.25 -24.04
N ILE A 322 29.91 26.37 -22.71
CA ILE A 322 30.92 27.25 -22.09
C ILE A 322 31.52 26.55 -20.86
N ALA A 323 32.84 26.33 -20.93
CA ALA A 323 33.80 25.85 -19.92
C ALA A 323 34.45 24.50 -20.24
N ALA A 324 35.27 24.50 -21.29
CA ALA A 324 36.48 23.68 -21.31
C ALA A 324 37.52 24.32 -20.38
N ASN A 325 38.28 23.49 -19.68
CA ASN A 325 39.35 23.77 -18.69
C ASN A 325 38.91 24.01 -17.25
N GLY A 326 38.82 22.90 -16.52
CA GLY A 326 38.90 22.85 -15.06
C GLY A 326 38.91 21.39 -14.62
N ASN A 327 40.05 20.89 -14.15
CA ASN A 327 40.16 19.58 -13.51
C ASN A 327 39.32 19.57 -12.23
N THR A 328 38.07 19.15 -12.32
CA THR A 328 37.27 18.71 -11.17
C THR A 328 37.18 17.20 -11.19
N PRO A 329 37.57 16.50 -10.10
CA PRO A 329 37.49 15.06 -10.05
C PRO A 329 36.03 14.64 -10.17
N GLU A 330 35.78 13.78 -11.16
CA GLU A 330 34.61 12.92 -11.34
C GLU A 330 33.32 13.41 -10.68
N SER A 331 32.42 13.90 -11.54
CA SER A 331 30.98 13.69 -11.36
C SER A 331 30.73 12.19 -11.19
N VAL A 332 30.84 11.70 -9.96
CA VAL A 332 30.28 10.41 -9.55
C VAL A 332 28.79 10.52 -9.87
N ALA A 333 28.40 9.91 -10.99
CA ALA A 333 27.00 9.71 -11.36
C ALA A 333 26.25 9.32 -10.09
N ALA A 334 25.13 9.99 -9.78
CA ALA A 334 24.34 9.77 -8.58
C ALA A 334 24.08 8.27 -8.38
N ALA A 335 24.98 7.60 -7.66
CA ALA A 335 24.93 6.18 -7.47
C ALA A 335 23.65 5.91 -6.68
N ASP A 336 22.87 4.93 -7.13
CA ASP A 336 21.63 4.50 -6.49
C ASP A 336 21.92 4.08 -5.04
N ARG A 337 21.88 5.03 -4.09
CA ARG A 337 22.24 4.88 -2.65
C ARG A 337 21.20 4.04 -1.87
N ARG A 338 20.52 3.10 -2.53
CA ARG A 338 19.53 2.23 -1.90
C ARG A 338 20.24 1.18 -1.05
N THR A 339 19.77 1.00 0.18
CA THR A 339 20.28 -0.05 1.06
C THR A 339 20.12 -1.44 0.42
N PRO A 340 21.18 -2.28 0.41
CA PRO A 340 21.08 -3.62 -0.13
C PRO A 340 20.15 -4.46 0.74
N ILE A 341 19.06 -4.95 0.14
CA ILE A 341 18.08 -5.79 0.82
C ILE A 341 18.59 -7.23 0.84
N MET A 342 18.65 -7.84 2.02
CA MET A 342 18.88 -9.26 2.13
C MET A 342 17.62 -10.04 1.72
N VAL A 343 17.75 -10.83 0.66
CA VAL A 343 16.66 -11.58 0.04
C VAL A 343 17.01 -13.05 -0.06
N LEU A 344 16.00 -13.91 -0.13
CA LEU A 344 16.20 -15.34 -0.40
C LEU A 344 16.71 -15.56 -1.84
N ASN A 345 17.28 -16.73 -2.06
CA ASN A 345 17.52 -17.24 -3.40
C ASN A 345 16.19 -17.31 -4.17
N ARG A 346 16.20 -16.87 -5.44
CA ARG A 346 15.01 -16.86 -6.33
C ARG A 346 14.37 -18.24 -6.43
N THR A 347 15.15 -19.31 -6.50
CA THR A 347 14.61 -20.68 -6.56
C THR A 347 13.82 -21.03 -5.30
N VAL A 348 14.36 -20.69 -4.12
CA VAL A 348 13.67 -20.90 -2.84
C VAL A 348 12.42 -20.01 -2.76
N ALA A 349 12.49 -18.79 -3.26
CA ALA A 349 11.36 -17.87 -3.29
C ALA A 349 10.21 -18.38 -4.16
N ILE A 350 10.51 -18.89 -5.36
CA ILE A 350 9.54 -19.52 -6.26
C ILE A 350 8.98 -20.79 -5.61
N ALA A 351 9.81 -21.64 -5.02
CA ALA A 351 9.37 -22.83 -4.31
C ALA A 351 8.43 -22.50 -3.14
N LEU A 352 8.73 -21.44 -2.37
CA LEU A 352 7.85 -20.94 -1.30
C LEU A 352 6.54 -20.38 -1.84
N PHE A 353 6.58 -19.66 -2.97
CA PHE A 353 5.37 -19.17 -3.62
C PHE A 353 4.48 -20.32 -4.09
N SER A 354 5.05 -21.29 -4.81
CA SER A 354 4.34 -22.49 -5.25
C SER A 354 3.80 -23.28 -4.06
N GLY A 355 4.61 -23.51 -3.03
CA GLY A 355 4.19 -24.20 -1.81
C GLY A 355 3.07 -23.47 -1.08
N PHE A 356 3.09 -22.14 -1.05
CA PHE A 356 2.00 -21.32 -0.50
C PHE A 356 0.70 -21.49 -1.30
N ILE A 357 0.76 -21.41 -2.64
CA ILE A 357 -0.43 -21.64 -3.49
C ILE A 357 -0.96 -23.06 -3.29
N THR A 358 -0.08 -24.07 -3.27
CA THR A 358 -0.46 -25.45 -2.98
C THR A 358 -1.11 -25.58 -1.61
N LEU A 359 -0.59 -24.92 -0.57
CA LEU A 359 -1.16 -24.94 0.77
C LEU A 359 -2.58 -24.35 0.79
N VAL A 360 -2.78 -23.17 0.18
CA VAL A 360 -4.11 -22.53 0.13
C VAL A 360 -5.10 -23.41 -0.63
N VAL A 361 -4.71 -23.91 -1.81
CA VAL A 361 -5.56 -24.79 -2.62
C VAL A 361 -5.87 -26.08 -1.87
N ALA A 362 -4.86 -26.71 -1.25
CA ALA A 362 -5.05 -27.96 -0.50
C ALA A 362 -6.03 -27.77 0.67
N VAL A 363 -5.91 -26.69 1.44
CA VAL A 363 -6.81 -26.41 2.57
C VAL A 363 -8.23 -26.16 2.08
N VAL A 364 -8.41 -25.32 1.05
CA VAL A 364 -9.74 -25.00 0.49
C VAL A 364 -10.40 -26.24 -0.13
N VAL A 365 -9.66 -27.04 -0.90
CA VAL A 365 -10.17 -28.27 -1.52
C VAL A 365 -10.49 -29.32 -0.45
N THR A 366 -9.63 -29.48 0.56
CA THR A 366 -9.90 -30.44 1.65
C THR A 366 -11.19 -30.06 2.37
N ARG A 367 -11.41 -28.77 2.65
CA ARG A 367 -12.66 -28.28 3.22
C ARG A 367 -13.86 -28.55 2.31
N SER A 368 -13.74 -28.30 1.00
CA SER A 368 -14.86 -28.45 0.06
C SER A 368 -15.32 -29.90 -0.13
N GLN A 369 -14.44 -30.87 0.10
CA GLN A 369 -14.76 -32.29 -0.02
C GLN A 369 -15.47 -32.87 1.23
N LEU A 370 -15.51 -32.11 2.32
CA LEU A 370 -16.15 -32.53 3.57
C LEU A 370 -17.56 -31.95 3.66
N THR A 371 -18.57 -32.81 3.82
CA THR A 371 -19.97 -32.38 4.01
C THR A 371 -20.17 -31.69 5.38
N SER A 372 -19.36 -32.07 6.38
CA SER A 372 -19.32 -31.45 7.71
C SER A 372 -17.86 -31.31 8.17
N PRO A 373 -17.16 -30.24 7.76
CA PRO A 373 -15.77 -30.06 8.15
C PRO A 373 -15.63 -29.89 9.66
N PRO A 374 -14.57 -30.43 10.29
CA PRO A 374 -14.29 -30.15 11.70
C PRO A 374 -14.16 -28.64 11.94
N ARG A 375 -14.76 -28.14 13.03
CA ARG A 375 -14.81 -26.70 13.35
C ARG A 375 -13.43 -26.02 13.35
N THR A 376 -12.37 -26.74 13.72
CA THR A 376 -10.98 -26.24 13.67
C THR A 376 -10.47 -26.04 12.25
N LEU A 377 -10.76 -26.97 11.34
CA LEU A 377 -10.37 -26.88 9.93
C LEU A 377 -11.15 -25.76 9.24
N ASP A 378 -12.46 -25.67 9.53
CA ASP A 378 -13.34 -24.65 8.98
C ASP A 378 -12.87 -23.25 9.38
N PHE A 379 -12.69 -23.02 10.68
CA PHE A 379 -12.17 -21.76 11.20
C PHE A 379 -10.77 -21.41 10.68
N PHE A 380 -9.84 -22.39 10.63
CA PHE A 380 -8.51 -22.15 10.07
C PHE A 380 -8.56 -21.76 8.59
N THR A 381 -9.44 -22.41 7.81
CA THR A 381 -9.62 -22.10 6.39
C THR A 381 -10.16 -20.69 6.21
N ASP A 382 -11.15 -20.28 7.00
CA ASP A 382 -11.70 -18.92 6.96
C ASP A 382 -10.66 -17.86 7.33
N MET A 383 -9.82 -18.13 8.34
CA MET A 383 -8.71 -17.23 8.70
C MET A 383 -7.64 -17.16 7.61
N MET A 384 -7.33 -18.28 6.95
CA MET A 384 -6.44 -18.30 5.78
C MET A 384 -7.02 -17.51 4.61
N ILE A 385 -8.29 -17.72 4.28
CA ILE A 385 -8.99 -16.98 3.21
C ILE A 385 -9.00 -15.49 3.54
N ALA A 386 -9.30 -15.11 4.77
CA ALA A 386 -9.17 -13.74 5.24
C ALA A 386 -7.75 -13.23 4.95
N GLY A 387 -6.71 -13.93 5.40
CA GLY A 387 -5.31 -13.56 5.16
C GLY A 387 -4.92 -13.35 3.68
N VAL A 388 -5.55 -14.08 2.75
CA VAL A 388 -5.32 -13.99 1.29
C VAL A 388 -6.09 -12.82 0.64
N ILE A 389 -7.22 -12.41 1.22
CA ILE A 389 -8.14 -11.43 0.61
C ILE A 389 -7.92 -10.00 1.12
N ILE A 390 -7.23 -9.81 2.24
CA ILE A 390 -7.12 -8.50 2.87
C ILE A 390 -6.13 -7.60 2.13
N PHE A 391 -6.60 -6.49 1.57
CA PHE A 391 -5.77 -5.43 1.00
C PHE A 391 -5.95 -4.12 1.78
N GLY A 392 -4.94 -3.25 1.78
CA GLY A 392 -5.08 -1.89 2.34
C GLY A 392 -5.01 -1.76 3.86
N GLY A 393 -4.73 -2.84 4.60
CA GLY A 393 -4.52 -2.81 6.05
C GLY A 393 -5.67 -3.40 6.87
N GLY A 394 -5.55 -3.33 8.19
CA GLY A 394 -6.43 -4.05 9.13
C GLY A 394 -7.89 -3.66 9.24
N PRO A 395 -8.30 -2.42 8.97
CA PRO A 395 -9.70 -2.05 9.11
C PRO A 395 -10.67 -2.80 8.18
N VAL A 396 -10.20 -3.17 6.98
CA VAL A 396 -11.01 -3.87 5.96
C VAL A 396 -11.34 -5.31 6.38
N VAL A 397 -10.59 -5.89 7.33
CA VAL A 397 -10.76 -7.29 7.72
C VAL A 397 -11.95 -7.51 8.65
N ILE A 398 -12.31 -6.51 9.45
CA ILE A 398 -13.24 -6.72 10.58
C ILE A 398 -14.63 -7.15 10.10
N PRO A 399 -15.25 -6.51 9.09
CA PRO A 399 -16.53 -6.98 8.56
C PRO A 399 -16.46 -8.41 8.00
N LEU A 400 -15.34 -8.78 7.35
CA LEU A 400 -15.13 -10.15 6.86
C LEU A 400 -15.02 -11.16 8.00
N LEU A 401 -14.27 -10.85 9.07
CA LEU A 401 -14.16 -11.74 10.24
C LEU A 401 -15.51 -11.88 10.93
N ARG A 402 -16.33 -10.82 10.96
CA ARG A 402 -17.69 -10.89 11.47
C ARG A 402 -18.52 -11.87 10.65
N GLY A 403 -18.47 -11.79 9.32
CA GLY A 403 -19.12 -12.76 8.44
C GLY A 403 -18.68 -14.19 8.71
N TYR A 404 -17.37 -14.44 8.77
CA TYR A 404 -16.83 -15.80 8.97
C TYR A 404 -17.02 -16.39 10.36
N THR A 405 -17.30 -15.58 11.38
CA THR A 405 -17.41 -16.08 12.76
C THR A 405 -18.79 -15.91 13.36
N VAL A 406 -19.43 -14.76 13.15
CA VAL A 406 -20.73 -14.44 13.74
C VAL A 406 -21.87 -15.01 12.90
N GLU A 407 -21.81 -14.89 11.56
CA GLU A 407 -22.88 -15.43 10.70
C GLU A 407 -22.87 -16.97 10.68
N ASN A 408 -21.69 -17.58 10.85
CA ASN A 408 -21.53 -19.02 11.07
C ASN A 408 -21.98 -19.49 12.48
N GLY A 409 -22.43 -18.57 13.35
CA GLY A 409 -22.92 -18.88 14.70
C GLY A 409 -21.82 -19.33 15.67
N TRP A 410 -20.54 -19.11 15.36
CA TRP A 410 -19.43 -19.53 16.21
C TRP A 410 -19.14 -18.54 17.34
N VAL A 411 -19.40 -17.27 17.08
CA VAL A 411 -19.15 -16.14 17.97
C VAL A 411 -20.40 -15.29 18.05
N GLU A 412 -20.83 -14.90 19.26
CA GLU A 412 -21.97 -14.01 19.40
C GLU A 412 -21.62 -12.59 18.92
N SER A 413 -22.61 -11.87 18.38
CA SER A 413 -22.43 -10.47 17.96
C SER A 413 -21.88 -9.60 19.10
N ARG A 414 -22.37 -9.82 20.33
CA ARG A 414 -21.87 -9.15 21.54
C ARG A 414 -20.37 -9.36 21.72
N ASP A 415 -19.92 -10.61 21.73
CA ASP A 415 -18.52 -10.95 22.00
C ASP A 415 -17.61 -10.42 20.90
N PHE A 416 -18.03 -10.55 19.65
CA PHE A 416 -17.31 -9.96 18.53
C PHE A 416 -17.10 -8.46 18.72
N LEU A 417 -18.16 -7.72 19.05
CA LEU A 417 -18.11 -6.27 19.21
C LEU A 417 -17.30 -5.84 20.44
N LEU A 418 -17.41 -6.59 21.55
CA LEU A 418 -16.62 -6.37 22.77
C LEU A 418 -15.13 -6.55 22.48
N GLY A 419 -14.76 -7.66 21.86
CA GLY A 419 -13.38 -7.93 21.47
C GLY A 419 -12.85 -6.91 20.46
N PHE A 420 -13.68 -6.48 19.50
CA PHE A 420 -13.32 -5.43 18.53
C PHE A 420 -13.07 -4.09 19.21
N ALA A 421 -13.91 -3.66 20.16
CA ALA A 421 -13.70 -2.41 20.87
C ALA A 421 -12.39 -2.42 21.69
N ILE A 422 -12.10 -3.54 22.37
CA ILE A 422 -10.87 -3.69 23.16
C ILE A 422 -9.64 -3.75 22.26
N LEU A 423 -9.73 -4.42 21.11
CA LEU A 423 -8.65 -4.55 20.13
C LEU A 423 -8.06 -3.19 19.73
N GLN A 424 -8.91 -2.17 19.62
CA GLN A 424 -8.48 -0.84 19.19
C GLN A 424 -7.52 -0.19 20.19
N ALA A 425 -7.65 -0.53 21.47
CA ALA A 425 -6.75 -0.07 22.54
C ALA A 425 -5.55 -1.02 22.76
N PHE A 426 -5.45 -2.13 22.04
CA PHE A 426 -4.41 -3.12 22.24
C PHE A 426 -3.13 -2.80 21.43
N PRO A 427 -1.93 -3.08 21.96
CA PRO A 427 -0.70 -2.87 21.23
C PRO A 427 -0.47 -3.97 20.17
N GLY A 428 0.30 -3.61 19.15
CA GLY A 428 0.67 -4.50 18.06
C GLY A 428 -0.42 -4.58 16.98
N PRO A 429 -0.32 -5.54 16.06
CA PRO A 429 -1.22 -5.60 14.90
C PRO A 429 -2.65 -5.97 15.29
N ASN A 430 -3.63 -5.19 14.81
CA ASN A 430 -5.07 -5.43 15.03
C ASN A 430 -5.53 -6.82 14.55
N PHE A 431 -4.77 -7.50 13.70
CA PHE A 431 -5.06 -8.87 13.25
C PHE A 431 -4.89 -9.91 14.36
N ASN A 432 -4.25 -9.55 15.47
CA ASN A 432 -4.25 -10.35 16.70
C ASN A 432 -5.67 -10.65 17.21
N PHE A 433 -6.69 -9.94 16.72
CA PHE A 433 -8.09 -10.28 16.92
C PHE A 433 -8.45 -11.70 16.46
N ALA A 434 -7.77 -12.26 15.47
CA ALA A 434 -7.97 -13.65 15.07
C ALA A 434 -7.67 -14.65 16.21
N ALA A 435 -6.74 -14.33 17.11
CA ALA A 435 -6.48 -15.15 18.30
C ALA A 435 -7.65 -15.09 19.29
N TYR A 436 -8.24 -13.92 19.49
CA TYR A 436 -9.47 -13.74 20.27
C TYR A 436 -10.63 -14.53 19.68
N LEU A 437 -10.88 -14.38 18.38
CA LEU A 437 -11.94 -15.10 17.68
C LEU A 437 -11.71 -16.61 17.71
N GLY A 438 -10.47 -17.08 17.67
CA GLY A 438 -10.14 -18.50 17.77
C GLY A 438 -10.50 -19.11 19.12
N VAL A 439 -10.29 -18.37 20.22
CA VAL A 439 -10.70 -18.80 21.56
C VAL A 439 -12.21 -19.02 21.67
N LEU A 440 -12.98 -18.15 21.02
CA LEU A 440 -14.45 -18.23 21.01
C LEU A 440 -14.95 -19.28 20.00
N SER A 441 -14.30 -19.36 18.85
CA SER A 441 -14.71 -20.23 17.75
C SER A 441 -14.33 -21.69 17.97
N VAL A 442 -13.36 -22.01 18.83
CA VAL A 442 -12.96 -23.39 19.14
C VAL A 442 -13.05 -23.62 20.65
N PRO A 443 -14.28 -23.75 21.20
CA PRO A 443 -14.48 -23.82 22.65
C PRO A 443 -13.87 -25.07 23.29
N SER A 444 -13.72 -26.16 22.53
CA SER A 444 -13.13 -27.44 22.96
C SER A 444 -11.64 -27.35 23.28
N ASN A 445 -10.90 -26.53 22.51
CA ASN A 445 -9.49 -26.25 22.77
C ASN A 445 -9.18 -24.79 22.43
N PRO A 446 -9.36 -23.87 23.40
CA PRO A 446 -9.25 -22.44 23.16
C PRO A 446 -7.84 -22.00 22.78
N ALA A 447 -6.82 -22.64 23.36
CA ALA A 447 -5.42 -22.36 23.06
C ALA A 447 -5.08 -22.75 21.62
N LEU A 448 -5.57 -23.91 21.17
CA LEU A 448 -5.45 -24.33 19.77
C LEU A 448 -6.19 -23.35 18.85
N GLY A 449 -7.43 -22.97 19.19
CA GLY A 449 -8.21 -21.97 18.45
C GLY A 449 -7.46 -20.66 18.27
N ALA A 450 -6.89 -20.12 19.35
CA ALA A 450 -6.08 -18.91 19.32
C ALA A 450 -4.88 -19.04 18.37
N PHE A 451 -4.15 -20.16 18.50
CA PHE A 451 -2.95 -20.43 17.71
C PHE A 451 -3.27 -20.58 16.21
N ILE A 452 -4.27 -21.38 15.85
CA ILE A 452 -4.64 -21.59 14.44
C ILE A 452 -5.26 -20.33 13.83
N GLY A 453 -5.98 -19.52 14.61
CA GLY A 453 -6.52 -18.24 14.13
C GLY A 453 -5.41 -17.24 13.82
N TRP A 454 -4.46 -17.11 14.75
CA TRP A 454 -3.26 -16.29 14.58
C TRP A 454 -2.41 -16.78 13.39
N LEU A 455 -2.15 -18.08 13.31
CA LEU A 455 -1.38 -18.67 12.21
C LEU A 455 -2.08 -18.47 10.87
N GLY A 456 -3.38 -18.76 10.79
CA GLY A 456 -4.18 -18.70 9.57
C GLY A 456 -4.21 -17.29 8.96
N ILE A 457 -4.41 -16.26 9.79
CA ILE A 457 -4.56 -14.90 9.27
C ILE A 457 -3.23 -14.25 8.84
N PHE A 458 -2.11 -14.58 9.49
CA PHE A 458 -0.81 -13.96 9.21
C PHE A 458 0.01 -14.72 8.16
N SER A 459 -0.07 -16.05 8.13
CA SER A 459 0.79 -16.88 7.27
C SER A 459 0.72 -16.53 5.79
N PRO A 460 -0.47 -16.30 5.17
CA PRO A 460 -0.55 -15.99 3.76
C PRO A 460 0.25 -14.75 3.37
N GLY A 461 0.03 -13.64 4.09
CA GLY A 461 0.71 -12.38 3.80
C GLY A 461 2.22 -12.45 4.05
N LEU A 462 2.68 -13.17 5.09
CA LEU A 462 4.10 -13.33 5.36
C LEU A 462 4.81 -14.20 4.31
N LEU A 463 4.21 -15.33 3.93
CA LEU A 463 4.75 -16.22 2.89
C LEU A 463 4.78 -15.52 1.54
N LEU A 464 3.71 -14.81 1.20
CA LEU A 464 3.63 -14.04 -0.04
C LEU A 464 4.67 -12.92 -0.08
N LYS A 465 4.80 -12.14 1.01
CA LYS A 465 5.83 -11.11 1.13
C LYS A 465 7.23 -11.70 0.99
N LEU A 466 7.50 -12.82 1.64
CA LEU A 466 8.81 -13.48 1.62
C LEU A 466 9.18 -13.99 0.22
N SER A 467 8.21 -14.55 -0.48
CA SER A 467 8.39 -15.09 -1.84
C SER A 467 8.53 -14.01 -2.91
N LEU A 468 7.85 -12.86 -2.76
CA LEU A 468 7.90 -11.77 -3.74
C LEU A 468 9.02 -10.77 -3.50
N LEU A 469 9.56 -10.66 -2.29
CA LEU A 469 10.65 -9.72 -1.97
C LEU A 469 11.91 -9.88 -2.87
N PRO A 470 12.38 -11.11 -3.19
CA PRO A 470 13.53 -11.30 -4.10
C PRO A 470 13.24 -10.89 -5.55
N ILE A 471 12.01 -11.13 -6.01
CA ILE A 471 11.54 -10.73 -7.35
C ILE A 471 11.47 -9.21 -7.40
N TYR A 472 10.85 -8.60 -6.39
CA TYR A 472 10.74 -7.16 -6.26
C TYR A 472 12.10 -6.46 -6.21
N ASN A 473 13.08 -7.00 -5.48
CA ASN A 473 14.43 -6.41 -5.41
C ASN A 473 15.09 -6.31 -6.79
N THR A 474 14.77 -7.24 -7.70
CA THR A 474 15.25 -7.21 -9.09
C THR A 474 14.42 -6.25 -9.94
N TRP A 475 13.09 -6.28 -9.80
CA TRP A 475 12.16 -5.59 -10.68
C TRP A 475 11.85 -4.14 -10.28
N ARG A 476 12.13 -3.72 -9.04
CA ARG A 476 11.84 -2.35 -8.52
C ARG A 476 12.49 -1.23 -9.34
N LYS A 477 13.50 -1.55 -10.16
CA LYS A 477 14.17 -0.61 -11.06
C LYS A 477 13.39 -0.36 -12.35
N HIS A 478 12.54 -1.28 -12.78
CA HIS A 478 11.79 -1.17 -14.02
C HIS A 478 10.56 -0.25 -13.89
N GLU A 479 10.28 0.51 -14.94
CA GLU A 479 9.12 1.41 -15.06
C GLU A 479 7.79 0.66 -14.89
N VAL A 480 7.72 -0.58 -15.39
CA VAL A 480 6.57 -1.48 -15.28
C VAL A 480 6.18 -1.73 -13.82
N ALA A 481 7.17 -2.04 -12.96
CA ALA A 481 6.91 -2.32 -11.55
C ALA A 481 6.41 -1.09 -10.80
N LYS A 482 6.98 0.08 -11.09
CA LYS A 482 6.54 1.36 -10.51
C LYS A 482 5.12 1.70 -10.93
N SER A 483 4.79 1.53 -12.21
CA SER A 483 3.46 1.78 -12.76
C SER A 483 2.40 0.86 -12.15
N ALA A 484 2.67 -0.46 -12.07
CA ALA A 484 1.74 -1.42 -11.50
C ALA A 484 1.50 -1.17 -9.99
N LEU A 485 2.57 -0.95 -9.22
CA LEU A 485 2.45 -0.68 -7.78
C LEU A 485 1.68 0.60 -7.47
N ARG A 486 1.83 1.62 -8.31
CA ARG A 486 1.06 2.86 -8.21
C ARG A 486 -0.45 2.60 -8.28
N GLY A 487 -0.89 1.78 -9.23
CA GLY A 487 -2.31 1.40 -9.38
C GLY A 487 -2.80 0.49 -8.26
N LEU A 488 -1.99 -0.51 -7.87
CA LEU A 488 -2.29 -1.43 -6.76
C LEU A 488 -2.54 -0.66 -5.45
N ASN A 489 -1.64 0.27 -5.10
CA ASN A 489 -1.76 1.07 -3.87
C ASN A 489 -2.96 2.04 -3.90
N ALA A 490 -3.23 2.66 -5.04
CA ALA A 490 -4.39 3.54 -5.22
C ALA A 490 -5.70 2.79 -5.00
N SER A 491 -5.88 1.64 -5.65
CA SER A 491 -7.05 0.78 -5.42
C SER A 491 -7.14 0.28 -3.97
N ALA A 492 -6.03 -0.16 -3.38
CA ALA A 492 -6.01 -0.62 -1.99
C ALA A 492 -6.43 0.50 -1.02
N THR A 493 -6.05 1.75 -1.32
CA THR A 493 -6.43 2.92 -0.52
C THR A 493 -7.93 3.21 -0.59
N GLY A 494 -8.55 3.09 -1.77
CA GLY A 494 -10.01 3.23 -1.90
C GLY A 494 -10.77 2.18 -1.08
N LEU A 495 -10.27 0.95 -1.01
CA LEU A 495 -10.84 -0.10 -0.15
C LEU A 495 -10.73 0.22 1.35
N VAL A 496 -9.75 1.02 1.79
CA VAL A 496 -9.70 1.50 3.17
C VAL A 496 -10.86 2.46 3.45
N PHE A 497 -11.23 3.32 2.49
CA PHE A 497 -12.42 4.17 2.63
C PHE A 497 -13.71 3.35 2.69
N THR A 498 -13.80 2.26 1.91
CA THR A 498 -14.91 1.29 2.04
C THR A 498 -15.00 0.75 3.47
N ALA A 499 -13.88 0.39 4.09
CA ALA A 499 -13.86 -0.11 5.46
C ALA A 499 -14.27 0.95 6.49
N VAL A 500 -13.87 2.21 6.31
CA VAL A 500 -14.35 3.32 7.15
C VAL A 500 -15.88 3.36 7.13
N TRP A 501 -16.48 3.31 5.93
CA TRP A 501 -17.92 3.32 5.76
C TRP A 501 -18.60 2.12 6.41
N GLN A 502 -18.09 0.91 6.16
CA GLN A 502 -18.63 -0.31 6.75
C GLN A 502 -18.59 -0.29 8.28
N LEU A 503 -17.47 0.13 8.87
CA LEU A 503 -17.33 0.24 10.32
C LEU A 503 -18.23 1.33 10.90
N PHE A 504 -18.43 2.42 10.17
CA PHE A 504 -19.36 3.46 10.56
C PHE A 504 -20.81 2.94 10.61
N LEU A 505 -21.19 2.01 9.72
CA LEU A 505 -22.52 1.39 9.69
C LEU A 505 -22.76 0.34 10.77
N VAL A 506 -21.72 -0.19 11.41
CA VAL A 506 -21.85 -1.24 12.46
C VAL A 506 -21.31 -0.81 13.82
N GLY A 507 -20.83 0.43 13.95
CA GLY A 507 -20.13 0.89 15.14
C GLY A 507 -21.02 1.14 16.36
N TYR A 508 -22.32 1.36 16.18
CA TYR A 508 -23.27 1.63 17.28
C TYR A 508 -23.74 0.32 17.91
N ILE A 509 -23.56 0.15 19.22
CA ILE A 509 -23.97 -1.07 19.92
C ILE A 509 -25.15 -0.77 20.84
N TYR A 510 -26.26 -1.50 20.65
CA TYR A 510 -27.50 -1.30 21.41
C TYR A 510 -28.19 -2.62 21.73
N THR A 511 -29.10 -2.61 22.68
CA THR A 511 -30.03 -3.73 22.95
C THR A 511 -31.38 -3.39 22.34
N PRO A 512 -31.90 -4.20 21.40
CA PRO A 512 -33.23 -3.97 20.83
C PRO A 512 -34.31 -4.26 21.87
N ALA A 513 -35.33 -3.41 21.91
CA ALA A 513 -36.56 -3.61 22.64
C ALA A 513 -37.67 -4.02 21.65
N ARG A 514 -38.32 -5.16 21.87
CA ARG A 514 -39.55 -5.54 21.17
C ARG A 514 -40.74 -5.25 22.09
N GLY A 515 -41.48 -4.19 21.80
CA GLY A 515 -42.58 -3.75 22.64
C GLY A 515 -42.09 -3.34 24.03
N ALA A 516 -42.61 -3.99 25.08
CA ALA A 516 -42.20 -3.78 26.48
C ALA A 516 -41.07 -4.70 26.95
N ALA A 517 -40.57 -5.62 26.11
CA ALA A 517 -39.51 -6.56 26.46
C ALA A 517 -38.18 -6.17 25.79
N VAL A 518 -37.14 -6.00 26.60
CA VAL A 518 -35.76 -5.78 26.14
C VAL A 518 -35.13 -7.15 25.86
N GLU A 519 -34.62 -7.36 24.64
CA GLU A 519 -33.93 -8.61 24.31
C GLU A 519 -32.58 -8.67 25.05
N ALA A 520 -32.16 -9.88 25.44
CA ALA A 520 -30.88 -10.08 26.12
C ALA A 520 -29.68 -9.87 25.19
N THR A 521 -29.88 -9.99 23.87
CA THR A 521 -28.81 -10.00 22.87
C THR A 521 -28.53 -8.60 22.34
N SER A 522 -27.29 -8.13 22.46
CA SER A 522 -26.84 -6.86 21.86
C SER A 522 -26.72 -6.95 20.33
N GLN A 523 -27.15 -5.91 19.64
CA GLN A 523 -27.04 -5.72 18.19
C GLN A 523 -26.10 -4.56 17.84
N SER A 524 -25.69 -4.52 16.57
CA SER A 524 -24.90 -3.44 15.98
C SER A 524 -25.70 -2.66 14.94
N GLY A 525 -25.49 -1.35 14.85
CA GLY A 525 -26.07 -0.49 13.85
C GLY A 525 -25.20 0.73 13.50
N PRO A 526 -25.74 1.66 12.71
CA PRO A 526 -24.98 2.81 12.23
C PRO A 526 -24.66 3.81 13.36
N LEU A 527 -23.46 4.37 13.35
CA LEU A 527 -23.09 5.47 14.26
C LEU A 527 -23.93 6.73 14.01
N THR A 528 -24.57 6.88 12.84
CA THR A 528 -25.58 7.94 12.57
C THR A 528 -26.85 7.81 13.41
N SER A 529 -27.02 6.68 14.11
CA SER A 529 -28.12 6.47 15.06
C SER A 529 -28.24 7.61 16.08
N ASP A 530 -27.12 8.14 16.54
CA ASP A 530 -27.08 9.35 17.36
C ASP A 530 -25.94 10.24 16.82
N PRO A 531 -26.21 11.50 16.43
CA PRO A 531 -25.18 12.42 15.92
C PRO A 531 -23.96 12.56 16.84
N PHE A 532 -24.11 12.34 18.15
CA PHE A 532 -23.02 12.36 19.12
C PHE A 532 -21.85 11.45 18.72
N TRP A 533 -22.13 10.25 18.19
CA TRP A 533 -21.06 9.33 17.80
C TRP A 533 -20.27 9.81 16.58
N GLY A 534 -20.91 10.54 15.66
CA GLY A 534 -20.23 11.24 14.59
C GLY A 534 -19.29 12.34 15.11
N VAL A 535 -19.68 13.03 16.19
CA VAL A 535 -18.83 14.01 16.88
C VAL A 535 -17.62 13.33 17.53
N VAL A 536 -17.82 12.19 18.19
CA VAL A 536 -16.70 11.41 18.77
C VAL A 536 -15.72 10.95 17.69
N ALA A 537 -16.22 10.39 16.58
CA ALA A 537 -15.38 9.92 15.47
C ALA A 537 -14.58 11.07 14.82
N SER A 538 -15.24 12.20 14.52
CA SER A 538 -14.57 13.38 13.94
C SER A 538 -13.58 14.02 14.91
N SER A 539 -13.90 14.09 16.20
CA SER A 539 -13.00 14.57 17.25
C SER A 539 -11.76 13.68 17.35
N ALA A 540 -11.92 12.36 17.26
CA ALA A 540 -10.79 11.43 17.29
C ALA A 540 -9.83 11.61 16.11
N PHE A 541 -10.39 11.80 14.90
CA PHE A 541 -9.63 12.13 13.71
C PHE A 541 -8.83 13.42 13.92
N VAL A 542 -9.51 14.49 14.34
CA VAL A 542 -8.92 15.83 14.45
C VAL A 542 -7.86 15.89 15.55
N ALA A 543 -8.17 15.34 16.73
CA ALA A 543 -7.26 15.27 17.87
C ALA A 543 -5.95 14.57 17.51
N THR A 544 -6.04 13.47 16.77
CA THR A 544 -4.84 12.69 16.42
C THR A 544 -4.03 13.35 15.31
N GLN A 545 -4.69 13.90 14.29
CA GLN A 545 -4.00 14.48 13.13
C GLN A 545 -3.36 15.84 13.42
N TRP A 546 -4.10 16.77 14.04
CA TRP A 546 -3.64 18.15 14.21
C TRP A 546 -3.14 18.44 15.63
N PHE A 547 -3.76 17.86 16.65
CA PHE A 547 -3.31 18.02 18.04
C PHE A 547 -2.23 17.00 18.43
N LYS A 548 -1.89 16.05 17.54
CA LYS A 548 -0.88 15.00 17.75
C LYS A 548 -1.16 14.17 19.02
N SER A 549 -2.43 14.06 19.41
CA SER A 549 -2.84 13.23 20.54
C SER A 549 -2.45 11.77 20.29
N PRO A 550 -1.85 11.07 21.26
CA PRO A 550 -1.55 9.66 21.10
C PRO A 550 -2.84 8.87 20.82
N PRO A 551 -2.86 7.97 19.81
CA PRO A 551 -4.06 7.23 19.42
C PRO A 551 -4.73 6.48 20.58
N ALA A 552 -3.95 5.89 21.49
CA ALA A 552 -4.48 5.22 22.68
C ALA A 552 -5.28 6.18 23.57
N VAL A 553 -4.78 7.41 23.77
CA VAL A 553 -5.48 8.44 24.54
C VAL A 553 -6.76 8.85 23.81
N THR A 554 -6.72 9.01 22.49
CA THR A 554 -7.90 9.34 21.68
C THR A 554 -9.00 8.26 21.76
N ILE A 555 -8.60 6.98 21.79
CA ILE A 555 -9.53 5.86 21.94
C ILE A 555 -10.14 5.85 23.34
N VAL A 556 -9.33 5.99 24.38
CA VAL A 556 -9.81 6.09 25.77
C VAL A 556 -10.73 7.30 25.96
N ALA A 557 -10.41 8.45 25.34
CA ALA A 557 -11.28 9.63 25.35
C ALA A 557 -12.65 9.33 24.71
N GLY A 558 -12.69 8.51 23.65
CA GLY A 558 -13.95 8.01 23.08
C GLY A 558 -14.75 7.18 24.07
N ALA A 559 -14.10 6.27 24.79
CA ALA A 559 -14.72 5.47 25.85
C ALA A 559 -15.33 6.37 26.94
N VAL A 560 -14.58 7.39 27.39
CA VAL A 560 -15.04 8.37 28.38
C VAL A 560 -16.20 9.19 27.84
N ALA A 561 -16.16 9.61 26.57
CA ALA A 561 -17.27 10.29 25.92
C ALA A 561 -18.53 9.40 25.87
N GLY A 562 -18.37 8.10 25.62
CA GLY A 562 -19.46 7.14 25.66
C GLY A 562 -20.05 6.95 27.07
N LEU A 563 -19.21 6.95 28.10
CA LEU A 563 -19.67 6.94 29.50
C LEU A 563 -20.39 8.25 29.87
N ALA A 564 -19.89 9.40 29.41
CA ALA A 564 -20.54 10.69 29.64
C ALA A 564 -21.90 10.76 28.94
N TRP A 565 -21.98 10.29 27.69
CA TRP A 565 -23.24 10.15 26.97
C TRP A 565 -24.22 9.24 27.71
N PHE A 566 -23.75 8.09 28.21
CA PHE A 566 -24.58 7.22 29.02
C PHE A 566 -25.08 7.90 30.31
N GLY A 567 -24.25 8.72 30.96
CA GLY A 567 -24.63 9.50 32.13
C GLY A 567 -25.75 10.53 31.85
N VAL A 568 -25.84 11.03 30.61
CA VAL A 568 -26.87 12.00 30.19
C VAL A 568 -28.15 11.30 29.73
N VAL A 569 -28.03 10.26 28.90
CA VAL A 569 -29.18 9.61 28.23
C VAL A 569 -29.75 8.44 29.05
N GLY A 570 -28.95 7.85 29.94
CA GLY A 570 -29.32 6.70 30.75
C GLY A 570 -29.51 5.41 29.96
N ALA A 571 -30.04 4.37 30.62
CA ALA A 571 -30.25 3.04 30.03
C ALA A 571 -31.24 3.05 28.84
N ALA A 572 -32.19 3.99 28.84
CA ALA A 572 -33.15 4.17 27.77
C ALA A 572 -32.48 4.53 26.43
N GLY A 573 -31.30 5.18 26.44
CA GLY A 573 -30.54 5.49 25.22
C GLY A 573 -30.00 4.25 24.52
N THR A 574 -29.66 3.22 25.29
CA THR A 574 -29.12 1.95 24.78
C THR A 574 -30.20 0.91 24.49
N GLU A 575 -31.42 1.14 24.97
CA GLU A 575 -32.60 0.30 24.74
C GLU A 575 -33.44 0.89 23.61
N ARG A 576 -33.28 0.37 22.39
CA ARG A 576 -33.99 0.89 21.22
C ARG A 576 -35.18 0.03 20.85
N GLN A 577 -36.38 0.60 20.86
CA GLN A 577 -37.48 -0.03 20.13
C GLN A 577 -37.15 -0.07 18.64
N LEU A 578 -37.40 -1.20 17.97
CA LEU A 578 -37.22 -1.40 16.52
C LEU A 578 -38.09 -0.46 15.63
N ALA A 579 -38.64 0.63 16.19
CA ALA A 579 -39.42 1.59 15.45
C ALA A 579 -38.50 2.62 14.78
N PHE A 580 -38.56 2.64 13.45
CA PHE A 580 -37.85 3.52 12.51
C PHE A 580 -36.40 3.12 12.19
N PHE A 581 -36.24 2.08 11.39
CA PHE A 581 -35.56 2.16 10.08
C PHE A 581 -36.15 1.13 9.12
#